data_AF-A0A432K6C3-F1
#
_entry.id   AF-A0A432K6C3-F1
#
_cell.length_a   1.000
_cell.length_b   1.000
_cell.length_c   1.000
_cell.angle_alpha   90.00
_cell.angle_beta   90.00
_cell.angle_gamma   90.00
#
_symmetry.space_group_name_H-M   'P 1'
#
loop_
_entity.id
_entity.type
_entity.pdbx_description
1 polymer ?
#
loop_
_entity_poly.entity_id
_entity_poly.type
_entity_poly.pdbx_seq_one_letter_code
_entity_poly.pdbx_strand_id
1 'polypeptide(L)' 'MDRLLATPVAAINLGVEDFADNLEAQNAQVIHVNWTPPAGGDPEIIAILDKIL' A
#
# COMPACT_ATOMS: atom_id res chain seq x y z
N MET A 1 16.10 -17.08 -9.87
CA MET A 1 15.05 -16.11 -9.46
C MET A 1 13.67 -16.74 -9.54
N ASP A 2 13.41 -17.52 -10.58
CA ASP A 2 12.08 -18.04 -10.95
C ASP A 2 11.38 -18.88 -9.87
N ARG A 3 12.12 -19.57 -8.99
CA ARG A 3 11.54 -20.34 -7.89
C ARG A 3 10.91 -19.49 -6.77
N LEU A 4 11.36 -18.25 -6.57
CA LEU A 4 10.88 -17.41 -5.46
C LEU A 4 9.42 -17.02 -5.64
N LEU A 5 9.00 -16.79 -6.89
CA LEU A 5 7.62 -16.44 -7.25
C LEU A 5 6.81 -17.66 -7.72
N ALA A 6 7.40 -18.85 -7.73
CA ALA A 6 6.72 -20.09 -8.10
C ALA A 6 5.84 -20.65 -6.96
N THR A 7 5.92 -20.07 -5.77
CA THR A 7 5.08 -20.39 -4.61
C THR A 7 4.23 -19.18 -4.25
N PRO A 8 3.08 -19.36 -3.56
CA PRO A 8 2.29 -18.25 -3.06
C PRO A 8 3.15 -17.26 -2.27
N VAL A 9 2.97 -15.97 -2.54
CA VAL A 9 3.69 -14.88 -1.89
C VAL A 9 2.76 -14.13 -0.94
N ALA A 10 3.30 -13.71 0.20
CA ALA A 10 2.63 -12.77 1.08
C ALA A 10 3.11 -11.35 0.76
N ALA A 11 2.17 -10.42 0.60
CA ALA A 11 2.46 -9.02 0.32
C ALA A 11 2.47 -8.18 1.59
N ILE A 12 3.34 -7.17 1.63
CA ILE A 12 3.26 -6.06 2.58
C ILE A 12 2.91 -4.83 1.73
N ASN A 13 1.66 -4.38 1.82
CA ASN A 13 1.19 -3.24 1.04
C ASN A 13 1.55 -1.93 1.76
N LEU A 14 2.22 -1.03 1.05
CA LEU A 14 2.49 0.35 1.46
C LEU A 14 1.88 1.29 0.41
N GLY A 15 1.11 2.28 0.85
CA GLY A 15 0.46 3.23 -0.05
C GLY A 15 -1.06 3.12 0.03
N VAL A 16 -1.72 2.97 -1.12
CA VAL A 16 -3.20 2.99 -1.20
C VAL A 16 -3.79 1.73 -0.57
N GLU A 17 -4.74 1.89 0.35
CA GLU A 17 -5.43 0.80 1.06
C GLU A 17 -6.20 -0.10 0.09
N ASP A 18 -6.91 0.46 -0.89
CA ASP A 18 -7.67 -0.27 -1.91
C ASP A 18 -6.83 -1.31 -2.66
N PHE A 19 -5.50 -1.13 -2.75
CA PHE A 19 -4.64 -2.14 -3.36
C PHE A 19 -4.53 -3.40 -2.49
N ALA A 20 -4.49 -3.27 -1.16
CA ALA A 20 -4.57 -4.42 -0.25
C ALA A 20 -5.95 -5.08 -0.35
N ASP A 21 -7.04 -4.32 -0.35
CA ASP A 21 -8.40 -4.87 -0.48
C ASP A 21 -8.56 -5.69 -1.75
N ASN A 22 -8.01 -5.20 -2.87
CA ASN A 22 -8.01 -5.92 -4.14
C ASN A 22 -7.21 -7.23 -4.08
N LEU A 23 -6.11 -7.26 -3.32
CA LEU A 23 -5.32 -8.48 -3.10
C LEU A 23 -6.08 -9.48 -2.21
N GLU A 24 -6.73 -9.01 -1.15
CA GLU A 24 -7.55 -9.85 -0.27
C GLU A 24 -8.75 -10.46 -1.03
N ALA A 25 -9.41 -9.68 -1.88
CA ALA A 25 -10.50 -10.16 -2.73
C ALA A 25 -10.08 -11.29 -3.70
N GLN A 26 -8.79 -11.34 -4.04
CA GLN A 26 -8.18 -12.42 -4.84
C GLN A 26 -7.66 -13.58 -3.98
N ASN A 27 -7.93 -13.57 -2.67
CA ASN A 27 -7.45 -14.52 -1.67
C ASN A 27 -5.92 -14.53 -1.51
N ALA A 28 -5.22 -13.45 -1.88
CA ALA A 28 -3.80 -13.32 -1.61
C ALA A 28 -3.56 -12.94 -0.14
N GLN A 29 -2.48 -13.46 0.45
CA GLN A 29 -2.07 -13.05 1.79
C GLN A 29 -1.45 -11.66 1.72
N VAL A 30 -2.02 -10.68 2.41
CA VAL A 30 -1.50 -9.30 2.44
C VAL A 30 -1.63 -8.70 3.83
N ILE A 31 -0.70 -7.81 4.18
CA ILE A 31 -0.80 -6.93 5.33
C ILE A 31 -0.66 -5.49 4.81
N HIS A 32 -1.65 -4.64 5.05
CA HIS A 32 -1.52 -3.22 4.79
C HIS A 32 -0.82 -2.51 5.94
N VAL A 33 0.22 -1.75 5.63
CA VAL A 33 0.92 -0.91 6.58
C VAL A 33 0.38 0.51 6.44
N ASN A 34 -0.33 0.98 7.46
CA ASN A 34 -0.72 2.38 7.58
C ASN A 34 0.54 3.22 7.85
N TRP A 35 1.19 3.66 6.78
CA TRP A 35 2.47 4.36 6.79
C TRP A 35 2.30 5.79 6.28
N THR A 36 2.95 6.72 6.97
CA THR A 36 3.04 8.13 6.57
C THR A 36 4.51 8.54 6.44
N PRO A 37 4.88 9.43 5.50
CA PRO A 37 6.25 9.92 5.35
C PRO A 37 6.80 10.52 6.66
N PRO A 38 8.00 10.12 7.12
CA PRO A 38 8.52 10.52 8.43
C PRO A 38 8.79 12.02 8.57
N ALA A 39 8.99 12.74 7.46
CA ALA A 39 9.22 14.18 7.46
C ALA A 39 7.92 15.00 7.58
N GLY A 40 6.74 14.37 7.63
CA GLY A 40 5.44 15.03 7.79
C GLY A 40 4.96 15.86 6.60
N GLY A 41 5.84 16.19 5.65
CA GLY A 41 5.55 16.97 4.45
C GLY A 41 5.24 18.45 4.76
N ASP A 42 5.01 19.23 3.71
CA ASP A 42 4.48 20.59 3.86
C ASP A 42 2.96 20.50 4.09
N PRO A 43 2.43 20.98 5.24
CA PRO A 43 1.00 20.88 5.55
C PRO A 43 0.09 21.54 4.51
N GLU A 44 0.54 22.63 3.87
CA GLU A 44 -0.27 23.31 2.86
C GLU A 44 -0.41 22.45 1.60
N ILE A 45 0.68 21.82 1.17
CA ILE A 45 0.69 20.92 0.01
C ILE A 45 -0.12 19.67 0.28
N ILE A 46 -0.02 19.08 1.48
CA ILE A 46 -0.85 17.92 1.88
C ILE A 46 -2.33 18.27 1.84
N ALA A 47 -2.73 19.42 2.40
CA ALA A 47 -4.11 19.86 2.38
C ALA A 47 -4.67 20.14 0.97
N ILE A 48 -3.80 20.46 0.00
CA ILE A 48 -4.20 20.58 -1.41
C ILE A 48 -4.38 19.20 -2.04
N LEU A 49 -3.45 18.26 -1.77
CA LEU A 49 -3.52 16.89 -2.27
C LEU A 49 -4.80 16.18 -1.78
N ASP A 50 -5.16 16.34 -0.50
CA ASP A 50 -6.39 15.76 0.09
C ASP A 50 -7.70 16.28 -0.53
N LYS A 51 -7.67 17.41 -1.26
CA LYS A 51 -8.86 17.96 -1.94
C LYS A 51 -9.03 17.45 -3.36
N ILE A 52 -7.96 16.92 -3.96
CA ILE A 52 -7.95 16.48 -5.36
C ILE A 52 -7.88 14.97 -5.51
N LEU A 53 -7.45 14.26 -4.46
CA LEU A 53 -7.54 12.80 -4.31
C LEU A 53 -8.89 12.44 -3.68
#